data_AF-A0A522EDA2-F1
#
_entry.id   AF-A0A522EDA2-F1
#
_cell.length_a   1.000
_cell.length_b   1.000
_cell.length_c   1.000
_cell.angle_alpha   90.00
_cell.angle_beta   90.00
_cell.angle_gamma   90.00
#
_symmetry.space_group_name_H-M   'P 1'
#
loop_
_entity.id
_entity.type
_entity.pdbx_description
1 polymer ?
#
loop_
_entity_poly.entity_id
_entity_poly.type
_entity_poly.pdbx_seq_one_letter_code
_entity_poly.pdbx_strand_id
1 'polypeptide(L)'
;MAIASFTDLFLELQKLGILDSLIPFILIFTIVFSTLEKTQILGIAKKGMNTVVALAIGLLVVIPHIIGAYPPGKDVVEIMNTFIPNISLVAIAVLMALILAGVFGFQFIGGQMTGAVLIFSAIVVIYYLGQAMGWWHVLLPGLSSETKALIIAILIFGLIIWFITRDDNKGNNVFGWYKGLNDALKRPGQ
;
A
#
# COMPACT_ATOMS: atom_id res chain seq x y z
N MET A 1 -20.82 6.87 45.54
CA MET A 1 -21.44 7.27 44.27
C MET A 1 -20.27 7.48 43.32
N ALA A 2 -19.91 6.45 42.55
CA ALA A 2 -18.69 6.52 41.74
C ALA A 2 -18.87 7.59 40.67
N ILE A 3 -17.88 8.48 40.54
CA ILE A 3 -17.78 9.38 39.40
C ILE A 3 -17.68 8.45 38.19
N ALA A 4 -18.72 8.41 37.36
CA ALA A 4 -18.68 7.70 36.09
C ALA A 4 -17.58 8.34 35.26
N SER A 5 -16.38 7.73 35.29
CA SER A 5 -15.31 8.15 34.40
C SER A 5 -15.80 7.97 32.98
N PHE A 6 -15.38 8.85 32.08
CA PHE A 6 -15.64 8.68 30.65
C PHE A 6 -15.16 7.30 30.17
N THR A 7 -14.08 6.77 30.75
CA THR A 7 -13.60 5.40 30.49
C THR A 7 -14.59 4.34 30.94
N ASP A 8 -15.22 4.51 32.11
CA ASP A 8 -16.20 3.54 32.64
C ASP A 8 -17.43 3.46 31.74
N LEU A 9 -17.88 4.61 31.22
CA LEU A 9 -18.97 4.67 30.24
C LEU A 9 -18.62 3.88 28.96
N PHE A 10 -17.41 4.02 28.43
CA PHE A 10 -16.99 3.26 27.24
C PHE A 10 -16.89 1.77 27.52
N LEU A 11 -16.40 1.38 28.69
CA LEU A 11 -16.34 -0.01 29.10
C LEU A 11 -17.74 -0.62 29.28
N GLU A 12 -18.71 0.14 29.79
CA GLU A 12 -20.11 -0.29 29.85
C GLU A 12 -20.73 -0.44 28.45
N LEU A 13 -20.52 0.53 27.56
CA LEU A 13 -20.98 0.45 26.17
C LEU A 13 -20.35 -0.74 25.42
N GLN A 14 -19.08 -1.03 25.69
CA GLN A 14 -18.40 -2.19 25.15
C GLN A 14 -18.98 -3.49 25.71
N LYS A 15 -19.22 -3.59 27.03
CA LYS A 15 -19.85 -4.77 27.64
C LYS A 15 -21.27 -5.04 27.12
N LEU A 16 -22.01 -3.98 26.78
CA LEU A 16 -23.32 -4.09 26.14
C LEU A 16 -23.25 -4.50 24.66
N GLY A 17 -22.05 -4.62 24.08
CA GLY A 17 -21.86 -4.92 22.66
C GLY A 17 -22.29 -3.79 21.73
N ILE A 18 -22.52 -2.58 22.25
CA ILE A 18 -22.96 -1.44 21.45
C ILE A 18 -21.84 -1.00 20.51
N LEU A 19 -20.59 -0.96 20.98
CA LEU A 19 -19.46 -0.57 20.13
C LEU A 19 -19.19 -1.62 19.04
N ASP A 20 -19.25 -2.91 19.39
CA ASP A 20 -19.01 -4.02 18.48
C ASP A 20 -20.10 -4.14 17.39
N SER A 21 -21.31 -3.65 17.67
CA SER A 21 -22.42 -3.61 16.70
C SER A 21 -22.47 -2.32 15.88
N LEU A 22 -22.35 -1.18 16.55
CA LEU A 22 -22.64 0.13 15.97
C LEU A 22 -21.51 0.63 15.06
N ILE A 23 -20.25 0.36 15.41
CA ILE A 23 -19.10 0.75 14.58
C ILE A 23 -19.14 0.10 13.19
N PRO A 24 -19.22 -1.24 13.05
CA PRO A 24 -19.29 -1.86 11.74
C PRO A 24 -20.59 -1.53 11.01
N PHE A 25 -21.70 -1.37 11.73
CA PHE A 25 -22.97 -0.92 11.14
C PHE A 25 -22.85 0.42 10.44
N ILE A 26 -22.33 1.44 11.13
CA ILE A 26 -22.18 2.77 10.54
C ILE A 26 -21.26 2.70 9.32
N LEU A 27 -20.16 1.95 9.41
CA LEU A 27 -19.22 1.82 8.30
C LEU A 27 -19.87 1.22 7.05
N ILE A 28 -20.54 0.07 7.20
CA ILE A 28 -21.20 -0.61 6.07
C ILE A 28 -22.35 0.24 5.53
N PHE A 29 -23.18 0.80 6.40
CA PHE A 29 -24.25 1.72 6.03
C PHE A 29 -23.71 2.89 5.19
N THR A 30 -22.67 3.57 5.66
CA THR A 30 -22.09 4.73 4.96
C THR A 30 -21.49 4.35 3.61
N ILE A 31 -20.78 3.22 3.52
CA ILE A 31 -20.17 2.76 2.25
C ILE A 31 -21.25 2.42 1.23
N VAL A 32 -22.26 1.64 1.64
CA VAL A 32 -23.35 1.22 0.77
C VAL A 32 -24.19 2.43 0.35
N PHE A 33 -24.58 3.28 1.31
CA PHE A 33 -25.33 4.50 1.03
C PHE A 33 -24.59 5.41 0.05
N SER A 34 -23.31 5.69 0.31
CA SER A 34 -22.49 6.55 -0.55
C SER A 34 -22.29 5.96 -1.94
N THR A 35 -22.14 4.64 -2.05
CA THR A 35 -22.04 3.95 -3.34
C THR A 35 -23.34 4.03 -4.12
N LEU A 36 -24.48 3.75 -3.49
CA LEU A 36 -25.81 3.87 -4.12
C LEU A 36 -26.10 5.30 -4.58
N GLU A 37 -25.73 6.29 -3.78
CA GLU A 37 -25.88 7.71 -4.12
C GLU A 37 -24.93 8.15 -5.25
N LYS A 38 -23.67 7.69 -5.27
CA LYS A 38 -22.74 8.04 -6.36
C LYS A 38 -23.07 7.37 -7.68
N THR A 39 -23.55 6.12 -7.62
CA THR A 39 -23.88 5.33 -8.81
C THR A 39 -25.28 5.59 -9.35
N GLN A 40 -26.17 6.15 -8.53
CA GLN A 40 -27.58 6.43 -8.87
C GLN A 40 -28.32 5.18 -9.42
N ILE A 41 -27.90 3.97 -9.02
CA ILE A 41 -28.40 2.69 -9.55
C ILE A 41 -29.90 2.48 -9.32
N LEU A 42 -30.42 3.05 -8.24
CA LEU A 42 -31.83 2.96 -7.83
C LEU A 42 -32.71 4.04 -8.48
N GLY A 43 -32.11 4.92 -9.28
CA GLY A 43 -32.75 6.04 -9.95
C GLY A 43 -32.24 7.39 -9.43
N ILE A 44 -32.38 8.41 -10.27
CA ILE A 44 -31.90 9.77 -10.00
C ILE A 44 -32.62 10.36 -8.78
N ALA A 45 -31.85 10.88 -7.83
CA ALA A 45 -32.33 11.61 -6.65
C ALA A 45 -33.22 10.81 -5.68
N LYS A 46 -33.13 9.47 -5.66
CA LYS A 46 -33.88 8.62 -4.71
C LYS A 46 -33.15 8.40 -3.38
N LYS A 47 -32.74 9.48 -2.73
CA LYS A 47 -31.98 9.44 -1.47
C LYS A 47 -32.66 8.61 -0.37
N GLY A 48 -33.98 8.70 -0.23
CA GLY A 48 -34.74 7.93 0.75
C GLY A 48 -34.63 6.41 0.53
N MET A 49 -34.70 5.97 -0.73
CA MET A 49 -34.56 4.55 -1.07
C MET A 49 -33.13 4.06 -0.84
N ASN A 50 -32.13 4.88 -1.20
CA ASN A 50 -30.73 4.60 -0.93
C ASN A 50 -30.48 4.41 0.58
N THR A 51 -31.06 5.26 1.43
CA THR A 51 -30.98 5.13 2.90
C THR A 51 -31.58 3.83 3.39
N VAL A 52 -32.80 3.50 2.96
CA VAL A 52 -33.50 2.28 3.42
C VAL A 52 -32.75 1.03 2.99
N VAL A 53 -32.25 0.99 1.76
CA VAL A 53 -31.47 -0.16 1.25
C VAL A 53 -30.13 -0.28 1.99
N ALA A 54 -29.40 0.82 2.17
CA ALA A 54 -28.16 0.81 2.93
C ALA A 54 -28.36 0.38 4.39
N LEU A 55 -29.46 0.83 5.01
CA LEU A 55 -29.86 0.43 6.36
C LEU A 55 -30.13 -1.07 6.44
N ALA A 56 -30.94 -1.60 5.51
CA ALA A 56 -31.25 -3.02 5.44
C ALA A 56 -29.99 -3.88 5.26
N ILE A 57 -29.10 -3.48 4.35
CA ILE A 57 -27.82 -4.19 4.12
C ILE A 57 -26.92 -4.10 5.36
N GLY A 58 -26.80 -2.93 5.97
CA GLY A 58 -26.00 -2.75 7.20
C GLY A 58 -26.48 -3.68 8.32
N LEU A 59 -27.79 -3.73 8.56
CA LEU A 59 -28.38 -4.63 9.56
C LEU A 59 -28.21 -6.11 9.19
N LEU A 60 -28.36 -6.48 7.92
CA LEU A 60 -28.19 -7.85 7.44
C LEU A 60 -26.77 -8.39 7.66
N VAL A 61 -25.75 -7.52 7.65
CA VAL A 61 -24.36 -7.92 7.91
C VAL A 61 -24.04 -7.93 9.40
N VAL A 62 -24.55 -6.96 10.16
CA VAL A 62 -24.20 -6.76 11.57
C VAL A 62 -24.94 -7.73 12.49
N ILE A 63 -26.21 -8.04 12.22
CA ILE A 63 -26.99 -8.95 13.07
C ILE A 63 -26.31 -10.33 13.16
N PRO A 64 -25.95 -11.01 12.05
CA PRO A 64 -25.31 -12.32 12.11
C PRO A 64 -23.93 -12.29 12.77
N HIS A 65 -23.21 -11.15 12.71
CA HIS A 65 -21.95 -10.94 13.43
C HIS A 65 -22.16 -10.96 14.95
N ILE A 66 -23.12 -10.18 15.45
CA ILE A 66 -23.40 -10.07 16.89
C ILE A 66 -23.86 -11.41 17.49
N ILE A 67 -24.75 -12.13 16.79
CA ILE A 67 -25.30 -13.39 17.29
C ILE A 67 -24.39 -14.60 16.99
N GLY A 68 -23.24 -14.39 16.33
CA GLY A 68 -22.31 -15.46 15.95
C GLY A 68 -22.91 -16.48 14.98
N ALA A 69 -23.82 -16.06 14.10
CA ALA A 69 -24.46 -16.94 13.11
C ALA A 69 -23.59 -17.18 11.86
N TYR A 70 -22.47 -16.46 11.71
CA TYR A 70 -21.53 -16.72 10.63
C TYR A 70 -20.78 -18.04 10.83
N PRO A 71 -20.57 -18.83 9.76
CA PRO A 71 -19.63 -19.94 9.81
C PRO A 71 -18.21 -19.45 10.16
N PRO A 72 -17.37 -20.30 10.78
CA PRO A 72 -16.00 -19.93 11.12
C PRO A 72 -15.22 -19.37 9.92
N GLY A 73 -14.62 -18.19 10.10
CA GLY A 73 -13.82 -17.51 9.07
C GLY A 73 -14.62 -16.87 7.92
N LYS A 74 -15.96 -16.81 8.01
CA LYS A 74 -16.82 -16.15 7.01
C LYS A 74 -17.53 -14.91 7.52
N ASP A 75 -17.15 -14.44 8.71
CA ASP A 75 -17.71 -13.23 9.28
C ASP A 75 -17.21 -12.00 8.52
N VAL A 76 -18.13 -11.28 7.88
CA VAL A 76 -17.80 -10.12 7.05
C VAL A 76 -17.19 -8.99 7.89
N VAL A 77 -17.64 -8.80 9.13
CA VAL A 77 -17.13 -7.75 10.01
C VAL A 77 -15.71 -8.08 10.48
N GLU A 78 -15.46 -9.34 10.85
CA GLU A 78 -14.11 -9.80 11.23
C GLU A 78 -13.12 -9.68 10.05
N ILE A 79 -13.55 -10.10 8.87
CA ILE A 79 -12.80 -9.96 7.63
C ILE A 79 -12.49 -8.48 7.37
N MET A 80 -13.49 -7.60 7.50
CA MET A 80 -13.34 -6.17 7.32
C MET A 80 -12.36 -5.55 8.34
N ASN A 81 -12.45 -5.93 9.61
CA ASN A 81 -11.52 -5.49 10.66
C ASN A 81 -10.08 -5.93 10.38
N THR A 82 -9.90 -7.06 9.68
CA THR A 82 -8.58 -7.51 9.21
C THR A 82 -8.12 -6.75 7.97
N PHE A 83 -9.03 -6.36 7.08
CA PHE A 83 -8.69 -5.67 5.83
C PHE A 83 -8.49 -4.15 5.99
N ILE A 84 -9.26 -3.47 6.83
CA ILE A 84 -9.22 -1.99 6.97
C ILE A 84 -7.80 -1.51 7.29
N PRO A 85 -7.09 -2.03 8.31
CA PRO A 85 -5.75 -1.56 8.63
C PRO A 85 -4.78 -1.74 7.44
N ASN A 86 -4.88 -2.87 6.73
CA ASN A 86 -4.05 -3.17 5.57
C ASN A 86 -4.31 -2.20 4.41
N ILE A 87 -5.58 -1.89 4.12
CA ILE A 87 -5.94 -0.91 3.09
C ILE A 87 -5.48 0.49 3.48
N SER A 88 -5.61 0.88 4.76
CA SER A 88 -5.09 2.16 5.26
C SER A 88 -3.57 2.27 5.10
N LEU A 89 -2.83 1.20 5.37
CA LEU A 89 -1.38 1.16 5.14
C LEU A 89 -1.04 1.35 3.65
N VAL A 90 -1.78 0.68 2.75
CA VAL A 90 -1.59 0.85 1.29
C VAL A 90 -1.96 2.28 0.85
N ALA A 91 -3.02 2.87 1.40
CA ALA A 91 -3.38 4.25 1.08
C ALA A 91 -2.28 5.22 1.53
N ILE A 92 -1.75 5.05 2.75
CA ILE A 92 -0.63 5.83 3.27
C ILE A 92 0.62 5.64 2.42
N ALA A 93 0.91 4.41 1.97
CA ALA A 93 2.00 4.11 1.05
C ALA A 93 1.92 4.92 -0.24
N VAL A 94 0.75 4.88 -0.89
CA VAL A 94 0.49 5.60 -2.13
C VAL A 94 0.61 7.09 -1.91
N LEU A 95 0.07 7.62 -0.80
CA LEU A 95 0.21 9.03 -0.45
C LEU A 95 1.67 9.42 -0.24
N MET A 96 2.46 8.61 0.46
CA MET A 96 3.90 8.85 0.63
C MET A 96 4.62 8.83 -0.72
N ALA A 97 4.31 7.87 -1.59
CA ALA A 97 4.90 7.80 -2.94
C ALA A 97 4.54 9.03 -3.79
N LEU A 98 3.28 9.47 -3.75
CA LEU A 98 2.82 10.68 -4.44
C LEU A 98 3.47 11.95 -3.87
N ILE A 99 3.68 12.02 -2.55
CA ILE A 99 4.38 13.13 -1.91
C ILE A 99 5.85 13.14 -2.36
N LEU A 100 6.54 12.00 -2.34
CA LEU A 100 7.92 11.91 -2.81
C LEU A 100 8.02 12.31 -4.29
N ALA A 101 7.13 11.79 -5.14
CA ALA A 101 7.07 12.15 -6.55
C ALA A 101 6.78 13.65 -6.76
N GLY A 102 5.88 14.23 -5.96
CA GLY A 102 5.53 15.65 -6.02
C GLY A 102 6.63 16.58 -5.50
N VAL A 103 7.27 16.22 -4.39
CA VAL A 103 8.35 17.00 -3.74
C VAL A 103 9.62 16.99 -4.57
N PHE A 104 10.01 15.83 -5.10
CA PHE A 104 11.21 15.74 -5.93
C PHE A 104 10.96 16.14 -7.39
N GLY A 105 9.70 16.22 -7.81
CA GLY A 105 9.28 16.65 -9.14
C GLY A 105 9.71 15.69 -10.25
N PHE A 106 8.97 15.65 -11.36
CA PHE A 106 9.37 14.88 -12.55
C PHE A 106 10.56 15.50 -13.33
N GLN A 107 11.37 16.38 -12.72
CA GLN A 107 12.60 16.93 -13.31
C GLN A 107 13.74 15.89 -13.32
N PHE A 108 13.43 14.68 -13.77
CA PHE A 108 14.29 13.49 -13.83
C PHE A 108 15.15 13.41 -15.09
N ILE A 109 15.19 14.46 -15.90
CA ILE A 109 15.99 14.45 -17.14
C ILE A 109 17.22 15.34 -16.91
N GLY A 110 18.26 14.81 -16.24
CA GLY A 110 19.61 15.40 -16.36
C GLY A 110 20.64 15.21 -15.24
N GLY A 111 20.26 14.81 -14.02
CA GLY A 111 21.21 14.72 -12.89
C GLY A 111 21.25 13.35 -12.22
N GLN A 112 22.39 12.66 -12.26
CA GLN A 112 22.62 11.33 -11.67
C GLN A 112 22.33 11.26 -10.15
N MET A 113 22.46 12.36 -9.39
CA MET A 113 22.28 12.35 -7.93
C MET A 113 20.81 12.35 -7.47
N THR A 114 19.89 12.97 -8.21
CA THR A 114 18.47 13.04 -7.82
C THR A 114 17.73 11.73 -8.07
N GLY A 115 18.18 10.96 -9.07
CA GLY A 115 17.68 9.62 -9.40
C GLY A 115 17.89 8.60 -8.28
N ALA A 116 19.10 8.58 -7.72
CA ALA A 116 19.49 7.64 -6.69
C ALA A 116 18.70 7.84 -5.38
N VAL A 117 18.45 9.11 -4.99
CA VAL A 117 17.71 9.44 -3.76
C VAL A 117 16.24 9.03 -3.85
N LEU A 118 15.58 9.21 -5.01
CA LEU A 118 14.19 8.78 -5.19
C LEU A 118 14.07 7.25 -5.18
N ILE A 119 14.98 6.54 -5.85
CA ILE A 119 14.96 5.07 -5.87
C ILE A 119 15.26 4.52 -4.48
N PHE A 120 16.23 5.09 -3.76
CA PHE A 120 16.53 4.71 -2.39
C PHE A 120 15.33 4.95 -1.45
N SER A 121 14.70 6.12 -1.51
CA SER A 121 13.50 6.41 -0.70
C SER A 121 12.31 5.51 -1.05
N ALA A 122 12.09 5.21 -2.33
CA ALA A 122 11.06 4.27 -2.77
C ALA A 122 11.32 2.85 -2.23
N ILE A 123 12.55 2.36 -2.30
CA ILE A 123 12.93 1.04 -1.75
C ILE A 123 12.71 0.99 -0.24
N VAL A 124 13.12 2.02 0.49
CA VAL A 124 12.93 2.11 1.96
C VAL A 124 11.44 2.09 2.32
N VAL A 125 10.61 2.86 1.61
CA VAL A 125 9.15 2.89 1.81
C VAL A 125 8.54 1.51 1.52
N ILE A 126 8.87 0.91 0.37
CA ILE A 126 8.38 -0.43 -0.01
C ILE A 126 8.79 -1.48 1.02
N TYR A 127 10.01 -1.42 1.54
CA TYR A 127 10.50 -2.34 2.56
C TYR A 127 9.68 -2.26 3.86
N TYR A 128 9.48 -1.06 4.39
CA TYR A 128 8.72 -0.85 5.63
C TYR A 128 7.24 -1.20 5.46
N LEU A 129 6.66 -0.91 4.30
CA LEU A 129 5.28 -1.30 3.99
C LEU A 129 5.13 -2.82 3.87
N GLY A 130 6.07 -3.48 3.19
CA GLY A 130 6.08 -4.94 3.09
C GLY A 130 6.22 -5.61 4.46
N GLN A 131 6.97 -5.00 5.38
CA GLN A 131 7.05 -5.45 6.78
C GLN A 131 5.71 -5.25 7.49
N ALA A 132 5.10 -4.07 7.38
CA ALA A 132 3.84 -3.76 8.05
C ALA A 132 2.67 -4.66 7.57
N MET A 133 2.66 -5.05 6.30
CA MET A 133 1.63 -5.94 5.73
C MET A 133 1.95 -7.43 5.88
N GLY A 134 3.09 -7.80 6.48
CA GLY A 134 3.48 -9.20 6.67
C GLY A 134 3.74 -9.97 5.37
N TRP A 135 3.88 -9.29 4.22
CA TRP A 135 4.14 -9.92 2.92
C TRP A 135 5.42 -10.75 2.92
N TRP A 136 6.42 -10.32 3.68
CA TRP A 136 7.67 -11.04 3.86
C TRP A 136 7.48 -12.37 4.59
N HIS A 137 6.44 -12.50 5.42
CA HIS A 137 6.12 -13.76 6.06
C HIS A 137 5.51 -14.76 5.06
N VAL A 138 4.65 -14.28 4.16
CA VAL A 138 3.91 -15.07 3.15
C VAL A 138 4.79 -15.48 1.97
N LEU A 139 5.68 -14.62 1.50
CA LEU A 139 6.55 -14.88 0.34
C LEU A 139 7.67 -15.90 0.61
N LEU A 140 8.01 -16.15 1.88
CA LEU A 140 9.10 -17.06 2.29
C LEU A 140 8.62 -18.01 3.40
N PRO A 141 7.63 -18.88 3.18
CA PRO A 141 7.13 -19.77 4.22
C PRO A 141 8.27 -20.71 4.70
N GLY A 142 8.47 -20.79 6.01
CA GLY A 142 9.48 -21.67 6.64
C GLY A 142 10.81 -21.03 7.04
N LEU A 143 11.07 -19.77 6.67
CA LEU A 143 12.25 -19.05 7.16
C LEU A 143 11.92 -18.27 8.46
N SER A 144 12.86 -18.25 9.40
CA SER A 144 12.77 -17.40 10.59
C SER A 144 12.68 -15.92 10.19
N SER A 145 12.03 -15.09 11.00
CA SER A 145 11.86 -13.66 10.72
C SER A 145 13.21 -12.95 10.54
N GLU A 146 14.22 -13.41 11.26
CA GLU A 146 15.60 -12.93 11.20
C GLU A 146 16.26 -13.28 9.86
N THR A 147 16.11 -14.54 9.39
CA THR A 147 16.65 -14.97 8.10
C THR A 147 15.95 -14.27 6.93
N LYS A 148 14.65 -14.03 7.02
CA LYS A 148 13.89 -13.26 6.01
C LYS A 148 14.41 -11.83 5.90
N ALA A 149 14.58 -11.15 7.03
CA ALA A 149 15.09 -9.79 7.07
C ALA A 149 16.51 -9.70 6.48
N LEU A 150 17.38 -10.68 6.80
CA LEU A 150 18.74 -10.75 6.28
C LEU A 150 18.78 -10.98 4.76
N ILE A 151 17.96 -11.90 4.23
CA ILE A 151 17.87 -12.15 2.78
C ILE A 151 17.39 -10.91 2.04
N ILE A 152 16.36 -10.23 2.55
CA ILE A 152 15.83 -9.01 1.93
C ILE A 152 16.88 -7.89 2.00
N ALA A 153 17.59 -7.74 3.12
CA ALA A 153 18.68 -6.77 3.24
C ALA A 153 19.79 -7.03 2.22
N ILE A 154 20.20 -8.29 2.04
CA ILE A 154 21.19 -8.69 1.02
C ILE A 154 20.67 -8.42 -0.38
N LEU A 155 19.39 -8.69 -0.66
CA LEU A 155 18.79 -8.48 -1.98
C LEU A 155 18.69 -6.99 -2.31
N ILE A 156 18.23 -6.16 -1.37
CA ILE A 156 18.22 -4.70 -1.50
C ILE A 156 19.65 -4.18 -1.70
N PHE A 157 20.61 -4.64 -0.89
CA PHE A 157 22.01 -4.23 -1.00
C PHE A 157 22.62 -4.62 -2.35
N GLY A 158 22.33 -5.84 -2.83
CA GLY A 158 22.73 -6.32 -4.15
C GLY A 158 22.08 -5.52 -5.28
N LEU A 159 20.81 -5.14 -5.13
CA LEU A 159 20.10 -4.28 -6.08
C LEU A 159 20.68 -2.86 -6.09
N ILE A 160 21.05 -2.32 -4.93
CA ILE A 160 21.75 -1.03 -4.80
C ILE A 160 23.11 -1.10 -5.47
N ILE A 161 23.93 -2.13 -5.22
CA ILE A 161 25.23 -2.30 -5.88
C ILE A 161 25.05 -2.44 -7.39
N TRP A 162 24.13 -3.30 -7.83
CA TRP A 162 23.85 -3.49 -9.26
C TRP A 162 23.39 -2.18 -9.92
N PHE A 163 22.58 -1.38 -9.22
CA PHE A 163 22.10 -0.09 -9.72
C PHE A 163 23.21 0.97 -9.75
N ILE A 164 24.03 1.07 -8.70
CA ILE A 164 25.18 2.00 -8.63
C ILE A 164 26.26 1.62 -9.65
N THR A 165 26.50 0.31 -9.82
CA THR A 165 27.51 -0.19 -10.77
C THR A 165 27.03 -0.10 -12.21
N ARG A 166 25.74 0.17 -12.43
CA ARG A 166 25.17 0.40 -13.76
C ARG A 166 25.46 1.84 -14.20
N ASP A 167 26.73 2.18 -14.37
CA ASP A 167 27.14 3.38 -15.09
C ASP A 167 27.51 3.04 -16.54
N ASP A 168 26.76 3.69 -17.44
CA ASP A 168 27.02 4.02 -18.84
C ASP A 168 28.09 3.21 -19.57
N ASN A 169 27.73 1.97 -19.92
CA ASN A 169 28.31 1.35 -21.11
C ASN A 169 27.70 1.98 -22.38
N LYS A 170 27.94 3.29 -22.56
CA LYS A 170 27.88 3.94 -23.87
C LYS A 170 29.04 3.38 -24.69
N GLY A 171 28.78 2.22 -25.31
CA GLY A 171 29.66 1.60 -26.28
C GLY A 171 29.80 2.48 -27.52
N ASN A 172 30.65 3.51 -27.46
CA ASN A 172 31.11 4.27 -28.62
C ASN A 172 32.65 4.35 -28.73
N ASN A 173 33.39 3.60 -27.92
CA ASN A 173 34.86 3.67 -27.94
C ASN A 173 35.55 2.54 -28.72
N VAL A 174 34.79 1.60 -29.30
CA VAL A 174 35.38 0.60 -30.21
C VAL A 174 35.49 1.15 -31.64
N PHE A 175 34.61 2.07 -32.06
CA PHE A 175 34.64 2.60 -33.43
C PHE A 175 35.71 3.69 -33.65
N GLY A 176 36.14 4.37 -32.57
CA GLY A 176 37.14 5.44 -32.64
C GLY A 176 38.57 4.95 -32.89
N TRP A 177 38.95 3.80 -32.33
CA TRP A 177 40.31 3.28 -32.48
C TRP A 177 40.55 2.65 -33.86
N TYR A 178 39.55 1.97 -34.44
CA TYR A 178 39.63 1.48 -35.83
C TYR A 178 39.74 2.63 -36.84
N LYS A 179 39.08 3.77 -36.57
CA LYS A 179 39.15 4.96 -37.41
C LYS A 179 40.53 5.61 -37.34
N GLY A 180 41.09 5.74 -36.12
CA GLY A 180 42.46 6.24 -35.91
C GLY A 180 43.54 5.34 -36.54
N LEU A 181 43.34 4.02 -36.53
CA LEU A 181 44.27 3.06 -37.13
C LEU A 181 44.16 3.05 -38.67
N ASN A 182 42.95 3.17 -39.23
CA ASN A 182 42.73 3.33 -40.67
C ASN A 182 43.28 4.66 -41.20
N ASP A 183 43.14 5.74 -40.46
CA ASP A 183 43.68 7.06 -40.83
C ASP A 183 45.22 7.11 -40.70
N ALA A 184 45.79 6.35 -39.76
CA ALA A 184 47.24 6.16 -39.66
C ALA A 184 47.81 5.30 -40.80
N LEU A 185 47.07 4.29 -41.28
CA LEU A 185 47.43 3.48 -42.44
C LEU A 185 47.20 4.21 -43.77
N LYS A 186 46.33 5.23 -43.81
CA LYS A 186 46.07 6.08 -44.99
C LYS A 186 46.98 7.31 -45.10
N ARG A 187 47.92 7.49 -44.17
CA ARG A 187 48.97 8.52 -44.28
C ARG A 187 50.30 7.87 -44.68
N PRO A 188 50.55 7.62 -45.98
CA PRO A 188 51.91 7.47 -46.45
C PRO A 188 52.58 8.85 -46.39
N GLY A 189 53.77 8.93 -45.82
CA GLY A 189 54.74 9.91 -46.28
C GLY A 189 55.32 9.38 -47.58
N GLN A 190 54.71 9.71 -48.72
CA GLN A 190 55.20 9.60 -50.11
C GLN A 190 54.03 9.77 -51.08
#